data_AF-A0A2D7UG28-F1
#
_entry.id   AF-A0A2D7UG28-F1
#
_cell.length_a   1.000
_cell.length_b   1.000
_cell.length_c   1.000
_cell.angle_alpha   90.00
_cell.angle_beta   90.00
_cell.angle_gamma   90.00
#
_symmetry.space_group_name_H-M   'P 1'
#
loop_
_entity.id
_entity.type
_entity.pdbx_description
1 polymer ?
#
loop_
_entity_poly.entity_id
_entity_poly.type
_entity_poly.pdbx_seq_one_letter_code
_entity_poly.pdbx_strand_id
1 'polypeptide(L)' 'MLKSDDLINKVKSYNKFLNPETLDKAYNFAVKAHENQKRHSGDPYVIHPVAVANILTELKLDSATIATGLL' A
#
# COMPACT_ATOMS: atom_id res chain seq x y z
N MET A 1 1.48 -11.10 2.82
CA MET A 1 1.50 -9.65 2.54
C MET A 1 0.34 -9.35 1.60
N LEU A 2 -0.46 -8.32 1.89
CA LEU A 2 -1.54 -7.87 1.01
C LEU A 2 -0.97 -7.54 -0.36
N LYS A 3 -1.54 -8.06 -1.45
CA LYS A 3 -1.06 -7.76 -2.81
C LYS A 3 -1.65 -6.44 -3.31
N SER A 4 -1.04 -5.86 -4.36
CA SER A 4 -1.54 -4.63 -5.01
C SER A 4 -3.02 -4.75 -5.41
N ASP A 5 -3.38 -5.84 -6.09
CA ASP A 5 -4.77 -6.09 -6.52
C ASP A 5 -5.75 -6.17 -5.34
N ASP A 6 -5.33 -6.79 -4.23
CA ASP A 6 -6.17 -6.89 -3.03
C ASP A 6 -6.41 -5.51 -2.41
N LEU A 7 -5.35 -4.68 -2.33
CA LEU A 7 -5.44 -3.30 -1.84
C LEU A 7 -6.37 -2.46 -2.74
N ILE A 8 -6.18 -2.53 -4.06
CA ILE A 8 -7.00 -1.84 -5.04
C ILE A 8 -8.47 -2.25 -4.92
N ASN A 9 -8.74 -3.56 -4.81
CA ASN A 9 -10.10 -4.08 -4.68
C ASN A 9 -10.78 -3.61 -3.38
N LYS A 10 -10.03 -3.55 -2.27
CA LYS A 10 -10.55 -2.98 -1.02
C LYS A 10 -10.91 -1.51 -1.19
N VAL A 11 -10.03 -0.68 -1.77
CA VAL A 11 -10.31 0.75 -1.97
C VAL A 11 -11.49 0.97 -2.93
N LYS A 12 -11.56 0.16 -3.99
CA LYS A 12 -12.64 0.21 -4.99
C LYS A 12 -14.03 -0.03 -4.38
N SER A 13 -14.10 -0.77 -3.28
CA SER A 13 -15.38 -1.06 -2.59
C SER A 13 -16.05 0.16 -1.96
N TYR A 14 -15.28 1.23 -1.64
CA TYR A 14 -15.82 2.42 -0.99
C TYR A 14 -15.46 3.74 -1.68
N ASN A 15 -14.45 3.77 -2.55
CA ASN A 15 -14.04 4.98 -3.26
C ASN A 15 -14.24 4.84 -4.77
N LYS A 16 -15.35 5.41 -5.27
CA LYS A 16 -15.68 5.44 -6.70
C LYS A 16 -14.73 6.29 -7.55
N PHE A 17 -13.94 7.16 -6.93
CA PHE A 17 -12.97 8.04 -7.59
C PHE A 17 -11.54 7.50 -7.50
N LEU A 18 -11.36 6.24 -7.10
CA LEU A 18 -10.07 5.58 -7.12
C LEU A 18 -9.42 5.70 -8.50
N ASN A 19 -8.15 6.08 -8.53
CA ASN A 19 -7.24 5.86 -9.66
C ASN A 19 -6.38 4.61 -9.34
N PRO A 20 -6.73 3.42 -9.87
CA PRO A 20 -6.01 2.18 -9.56
C PRO A 20 -4.55 2.23 -9.98
N GLU A 21 -4.25 2.91 -11.09
CA GLU A 21 -2.89 3.00 -11.64
C GLU A 21 -1.95 3.76 -10.70
N THR A 22 -2.43 4.81 -10.04
CA THR A 22 -1.63 5.56 -9.07
C THR A 22 -1.31 4.70 -7.84
N LEU A 23 -2.30 3.96 -7.36
CA LEU A 23 -2.12 3.12 -6.18
C LEU A 23 -1.20 1.92 -6.47
N ASP A 24 -1.34 1.31 -7.65
CA ASP A 24 -0.45 0.25 -8.12
C ASP A 24 1.00 0.74 -8.28
N LYS A 25 1.19 1.93 -8.87
CA LYS A 25 2.51 2.57 -8.99
C LYS A 25 3.14 2.81 -7.62
N ALA A 26 2.40 3.34 -6.65
CA ALA A 26 2.90 3.56 -5.29
C ALA A 26 3.30 2.23 -4.62
N TYR A 27 2.47 1.19 -4.76
CA TYR A 27 2.76 -0.13 -4.21
C TYR A 27 4.03 -0.73 -4.81
N ASN A 28 4.14 -0.75 -6.14
CA ASN A 28 5.29 -1.29 -6.84
C ASN A 28 6.57 -0.48 -6.58
N PHE A 29 6.45 0.84 -6.43
CA PHE A 29 7.55 1.70 -6.02
C PHE A 29 8.05 1.32 -4.62
N ALA A 30 7.17 1.17 -3.64
CA ALA A 30 7.53 0.78 -2.28
C ALA A 30 8.21 -0.59 -2.21
N VAL A 31 7.67 -1.58 -2.94
CA VAL A 31 8.26 -2.92 -3.06
C VAL A 31 9.68 -2.84 -3.63
N LYS A 32 9.86 -2.09 -4.72
CA LYS A 32 11.16 -1.95 -5.37
C LYS A 32 12.16 -1.15 -4.51
N ALA A 33 11.72 -0.07 -3.87
CA ALA A 33 12.57 0.75 -3.01
C ALA A 33 13.12 -0.04 -1.81
N HIS A 34 12.36 -1.03 -1.34
CA HIS A 34 12.67 -1.81 -0.15
C HIS A 34 13.04 -3.28 -0.44
N GLU A 35 13.29 -3.66 -1.70
CA GLU A 35 13.48 -5.07 -2.11
C GLU A 35 14.59 -5.80 -1.33
N ASN A 36 15.67 -5.09 -1.00
CA ASN A 36 16.84 -5.62 -0.29
C ASN A 36 16.98 -5.02 1.12
N GLN A 37 15.98 -4.26 1.58
CA GLN A 37 16.01 -3.59 2.88
C GLN A 37 15.31 -4.44 3.95
N LYS A 38 15.96 -4.53 5.11
CA LYS A 38 15.41 -5.20 6.30
C LYS A 38 15.27 -4.22 7.46
N ARG A 39 14.31 -4.49 8.34
CA ARG A 39 14.20 -3.81 9.64
C ARG A 39 15.24 -4.37 10.62
N HIS A 40 15.40 -3.72 11.76
CA HIS A 40 16.26 -4.24 12.84
C HIS A 40 15.86 -5.65 13.31
N SER A 41 14.58 -6.00 13.22
CA SER A 41 14.08 -7.36 13.52
C SER A 41 14.53 -8.43 12.52
N GLY A 42 15.07 -8.04 11.36
CA GLY A 42 15.40 -8.95 10.25
C GLY A 42 14.28 -9.13 9.22
N ASP A 43 13.07 -8.63 9.51
CA ASP A 43 11.94 -8.69 8.59
C ASP A 43 12.13 -7.79 7.36
N PRO A 44 11.62 -8.17 6.17
CA PRO A 44 11.57 -7.29 5.01
C PRO A 44 10.87 -5.96 5.32
N TYR A 45 11.49 -4.84 4.95
CA TYR A 45 11.01 -3.51 5.33
C TYR A 45 9.62 -3.21 4.74
N VAL A 46 9.36 -3.63 3.51
CA VAL A 46 8.10 -3.43 2.77
C VAL A 46 6.85 -3.93 3.52
N ILE A 47 6.99 -4.88 4.44
CA ILE A 47 5.87 -5.39 5.24
C ILE A 47 5.18 -4.25 6.02
N HIS A 48 5.96 -3.29 6.53
CA HIS A 48 5.42 -2.20 7.33
C HIS A 48 4.57 -1.21 6.51
N PRO A 49 5.06 -0.59 5.41
CA PRO A 49 4.23 0.27 4.56
C PRO A 49 2.96 -0.41 4.04
N VAL A 50 3.04 -1.70 3.65
CA VAL A 50 1.85 -2.44 3.18
C VAL A 50 0.83 -2.65 4.31
N ALA A 51 1.29 -2.91 5.55
CA ALA A 51 0.40 -3.01 6.70
C ALA A 51 -0.26 -1.66 7.04
N VAL A 52 0.48 -0.55 6.94
CA VAL A 52 -0.06 0.80 7.11
C VAL A 52 -1.15 1.08 6.06
N ALA A 53 -0.88 0.83 4.79
CA ALA A 53 -1.85 1.02 3.70
C ALA A 53 -3.13 0.19 3.90
N ASN A 54 -3.00 -1.04 4.43
CA ASN A 54 -4.15 -1.87 4.78
C ASN A 54 -5.03 -1.21 5.86
N ILE A 55 -4.43 -0.69 6.92
CA ILE A 55 -5.15 0.01 8.00
C ILE A 55 -5.85 1.27 7.46
N LEU A 56 -5.16 2.08 6.65
CA LEU A 56 -5.73 3.29 6.05
C LEU A 56 -6.95 2.96 5.16
N THR A 57 -6.91 1.80 4.50
CA THR A 57 -8.02 1.28 3.70
C THR A 57 -9.20 0.83 4.56
N GLU A 58 -8.95 0.20 5.71
CA GLU A 58 -9.98 -0.16 6.69
C GLU A 58 -10.68 1.07 7.28
N LEU A 59 -9.95 2.17 7.42
CA LEU A 59 -10.47 3.49 7.81
C LEU A 59 -11.19 4.22 6.66
N LYS A 60 -11.27 3.62 5.47
CA LYS A 60 -11.89 4.17 4.26
C LYS A 60 -11.33 5.52 3.83
N LEU A 61 -10.02 5.73 4.01
CA LEU A 61 -9.36 6.98 3.59
C LEU A 61 -9.19 7.04 2.07
N ASP A 62 -8.89 8.24 1.59
CA ASP A 62 -8.73 8.53 0.17
C ASP A 62 -7.45 7.90 -0.41
N SER A 63 -7.41 7.79 -1.74
CA SER A 63 -6.30 7.14 -2.45
C SER A 63 -4.96 7.82 -2.24
N ALA A 64 -4.91 9.14 -2.06
CA ALA A 64 -3.66 9.86 -1.86
C ALA A 64 -3.08 9.57 -0.46
N THR A 65 -3.94 9.52 0.56
CA THR A 65 -3.53 9.10 1.91
C THR A 65 -3.00 7.66 1.92
N ILE A 66 -3.66 6.74 1.22
CA ILE A 66 -3.23 5.33 1.17
C ILE A 66 -1.91 5.19 0.39
N ALA A 67 -1.77 5.89 -0.74
CA ALA A 67 -0.51 5.96 -1.46
C ALA A 67 0.62 6.52 -0.59
N THR A 68 0.34 7.55 0.21
CA THR A 68 1.30 8.12 1.16
C THR A 68 1.71 7.12 2.23
N GLY A 69 0.81 6.25 2.69
CA GLY A 69 1.16 5.18 3.62
C GLY A 69 2.07 4.09 3.04
N LEU A 70 2.16 4.00 1.71
CA LEU A 70 3.07 3.08 1.00
C LEU A 70 4.47 3.70 0.79
N LEU A 71 4.57 5.02 0.70
CA LEU A 71 5.77 5.78 0.33
C LEU A 71 6.56 6.25 1.56
#